data_AF-A0A1V4R1A3-F1
#
_entry.id   AF-A0A1V4R1A3-F1
#
_cell.length_a   1.000
_cell.length_b   1.000
_cell.length_c   1.000
_cell.angle_alpha   90.00
_cell.angle_beta   90.00
_cell.angle_gamma   90.00
#
_symmetry.space_group_name_H-M   'P 1'
#
loop_
_entity.id
_entity.type
_entity.pdbx_description
1 polymer ?
#
loop_
_entity_poly.entity_id
_entity_poly.type
_entity_poly.pdbx_seq_one_letter_code
_entity_poly.pdbx_strand_id
1 'polypeptide(L)' 'MAKFLKEVKVEMGKVSWPTREELISSTAVVVVVSLIFAVIVGSLDTILMVLVKTFYGS' A
#
# COMPACT_ATOMS: atom_id res chain seq x y z
N MET A 1 -28.34 20.65 -20.76
CA MET A 1 -27.04 19.98 -20.46
C MET A 1 -26.30 20.56 -19.25
N ALA A 2 -26.18 21.88 -19.06
CA ALA A 2 -25.48 22.46 -17.90
C ALA A 2 -26.07 22.07 -16.52
N LYS A 3 -27.38 21.77 -16.45
CA LYS A 3 -28.06 21.35 -15.21
C LYS A 3 -27.63 19.94 -14.74
N PHE A 4 -27.44 19.01 -15.67
CA PHE A 4 -26.97 17.65 -15.39
C PHE A 4 -25.54 17.62 -14.82
N LEU A 5 -24.63 18.44 -15.37
CA LEU A 5 -23.26 18.54 -14.84
C LEU A 5 -23.23 19.14 -13.43
N LYS A 6 -24.16 20.03 -13.10
CA LYS A 6 -24.28 20.62 -11.77
C LYS A 6 -24.80 19.61 -10.75
N GLU A 7 -25.78 18.79 -11.12
CA GLU A 7 -26.31 17.71 -10.28
C GLU A 7 -25.28 16.59 -10.06
N VAL A 8 -24.54 16.18 -11.10
CA VAL A 8 -23.45 15.20 -10.98
C VAL A 8 -22.33 15.69 -10.04
N LYS A 9 -21.99 16.98 -10.10
CA LYS A 9 -20.98 17.57 -9.19
C LYS A 9 -21.45 17.61 -7.73
N VAL A 10 -22.77 17.73 -7.51
CA VAL A 10 -23.39 17.71 -6.18
C VAL A 10 -23.51 16.26 -5.65
N GLU A 11 -23.85 15.29 -6.51
CA GLU A 11 -23.83 13.86 -6.14
C GLU A 11 -22.42 13.33 -5.91
N MET A 12 -21.43 13.81 -6.68
CA MET A 12 -20.01 13.51 -6.42
C MET A 12 -19.51 14.10 -5.09
N GLY A 13 -20.18 15.11 -4.54
CA GLY A 13 -19.94 15.60 -3.18
C GLY A 13 -20.66 14.79 -2.09
N LYS A 14 -21.68 14.00 -2.45
CA LYS A 14 -22.36 13.03 -1.56
C LYS A 14 -21.69 11.66 -1.55
N VAL A 15 -21.06 11.28 -2.66
CA VAL A 15 -20.06 10.21 -2.65
C VAL A 15 -18.96 10.69 -1.71
N SER A 16 -18.81 9.98 -0.60
CA SER A 16 -17.79 10.17 0.41
C SER A 16 -16.42 10.14 -0.25
N TRP A 17 -15.98 11.27 -0.82
CA TRP A 17 -14.60 11.46 -1.19
C TRP A 17 -13.89 11.68 0.14
N PRO A 18 -13.15 10.67 0.63
CA PRO A 18 -12.51 10.77 1.93
C PRO A 18 -11.58 11.99 1.90
N THR A 19 -11.66 12.80 2.95
CA THR A 19 -10.81 13.95 3.16
C THR A 19 -9.35 13.51 3.01
N ARG A 20 -8.52 14.29 2.32
CA ARG A 20 -7.12 13.94 1.98
C ARG A 20 -6.30 13.41 3.17
N GLU A 21 -6.63 13.83 4.38
CA GLU A 21 -6.02 13.36 5.63
C GLU A 21 -6.30 11.88 5.95
N GLU A 22 -7.50 11.36 5.69
CA GLU A 22 -7.82 9.93 5.88
C GLU A 22 -7.04 9.06 4.89
N LEU A 23 -6.95 9.51 3.63
CA LEU A 23 -6.19 8.83 2.59
C LEU A 23 -4.70 8.74 2.93
N ILE A 24 -4.14 9.81 3.52
CA ILE A 24 -2.74 9.85 3.96
C ILE A 24 -2.55 8.96 5.19
N SER A 25 -3.46 9.00 6.17
CA SER A 25 -3.38 8.17 7.38
C SER A 25 -3.41 6.69 7.05
N SER A 26 -4.35 6.25 6.20
CA SER A 26 -4.43 4.85 5.77
C SER A 26 -3.21 4.42 4.95
N THR A 27 -2.70 5.29 4.07
CA THR A 27 -1.50 4.97 3.28
C THR A 27 -0.24 4.91 4.14
N ALA A 28 -0.12 5.77 5.15
CA ALA A 28 1.02 5.78 6.07
C ALA A 28 1.13 4.46 6.85
N VAL A 29 0.00 3.93 7.32
CA VAL A 29 -0.03 2.62 8.00
C VAL A 29 0.42 1.51 7.05
N VAL A 30 -0.07 1.50 5.80
CA VAL A 30 0.33 0.51 4.79
C VAL A 30 1.82 0.58 4.49
N VAL A 31 2.41 1.78 4.41
CA VAL A 31 3.86 1.95 4.20
C VAL A 31 4.67 1.37 5.35
N VAL A 32 4.26 1.65 6.60
CA VAL A 32 4.95 1.11 7.79
C VAL A 32 4.88 -0.42 7.82
N VAL A 33 3.69 -0.98 7.58
CA VAL A 33 3.51 -2.44 7.54
C VAL A 33 4.30 -3.07 6.41
N SER A 34 4.31 -2.46 5.22
CA SER A 34 5.09 -2.92 4.07
C SER A 34 6.60 -2.92 4.35
N LEU A 35 7.13 -1.91 5.05
CA LEU A 35 8.53 -1.88 5.47
C LEU A 35 8.88 -3.03 6.42
N ILE A 36 7.99 -3.34 7.37
CA ILE A 36 8.18 -4.49 8.28
C ILE A 36 8.22 -5.80 7.49
N PHE A 37 7.27 -6.00 6.57
CA PHE A 37 7.26 -7.17 5.69
C PHE A 37 8.51 -7.25 4.83
N ALA A 38 8.98 -6.13 4.28
CA ALA A 38 10.20 -6.09 3.47
C ALA A 38 11.44 -6.54 4.26
N VAL A 39 11.56 -6.13 5.53
CA VAL A 39 12.67 -6.57 6.40
C VAL A 39 12.55 -8.06 6.73
N ILE A 40 11.35 -8.54 7.06
CA ILE A 40 11.14 -9.96 7.38
C ILE A 40 11.42 -10.85 6.17
N VAL A 41 10.80 -10.55 5.03
CA VAL A 41 10.99 -11.31 3.79
C VAL A 41 12.44 -11.21 3.34
N GLY A 42 12.99 -10.00 3.24
CA GLY A 42 14.38 -9.82 2.81
C GLY A 42 15.42 -10.51 3.71
N SER A 43 15.19 -10.53 5.04
CA SER A 43 16.07 -11.29 5.95
C SER A 43 15.94 -12.80 5.73
N LEU A 44 14.72 -13.32 5.56
CA LEU A 44 14.49 -14.73 5.24
C LEU A 44 15.12 -15.13 3.90
N ASP A 45 14.95 -14.33 2.85
CA ASP A 45 15.56 -14.57 1.53
C ASP A 45 17.09 -14.64 1.63
N THR A 46 17.70 -13.74 2.40
CA THR A 46 19.16 -13.70 2.58
C THR A 46 19.66 -14.92 3.36
N ILE A 47 18.95 -15.32 4.43
CA ILE A 47 19.29 -16.50 5.23
C ILE A 47 19.17 -17.77 4.40
N LEU A 48 18.07 -17.91 3.63
CA LEU A 48 17.86 -19.05 2.75
C LEU A 48 18.92 -19.12 1.65
N MET A 49 19.26 -17.99 1.02
CA MET A 49 20.30 -17.96 -0.01
C MET A 49 21.66 -18.41 0.55
N VAL A 50 22.03 -17.94 1.74
CA VAL A 50 23.30 -18.34 2.39
C VAL A 50 23.28 -19.82 2.76
N LEU A 51 22.18 -20.32 3.35
CA LEU A 51 22.02 -21.73 3.70
C LEU A 51 22.09 -22.64 2.47
N VAL A 52 21.33 -22.33 1.42
CA VAL A 52 21.31 -23.11 0.18
C VAL A 52 22.67 -23.08 -0.48
N LYS A 53 23.35 -21.93 -0.56
CA LYS A 53 24.70 -21.83 -1.14
C LYS A 53 25.72 -22.65 -0.35
N THR A 54 25.58 -22.71 0.97
CA THR A 54 26.44 -23.52 1.84
C THR A 54 26.21 -25.02 1.63
N PHE A 55 24.95 -25.44 1.45
CA PHE A 55 24.61 -26.86 1.22
C PHE A 55 24.90 -27.35 -0.21
N TYR A 56 24.61 -26.55 -1.24
CA TYR A 56 24.88 -26.92 -2.65
C TYR A 56 26.34 -26.71 -3.06
N GLY A 57 27.10 -25.92 -2.31
CA GLY A 57 28.53 -25.65 -2.55
C GLY A 57 29.50 -26.61 -1.87
N SER A 58 28.98 -27.66 -1.21
CA SER A 58 29.74 -28.81 -0.67
C SER A 58 29.52 -30.01 -1.58
#